data_AF-A0A7S1WLM3-F1
#
_entry.id   AF-A0A7S1WLM3-F1
#
_cell.length_a   1.000
_cell.length_b   1.000
_cell.length_c   1.000
_cell.angle_alpha   90.00
_cell.angle_beta   90.00
_cell.angle_gamma   90.00
#
_symmetry.space_group_name_H-M   'P 1'
#
loop_
_entity.id
_entity.type
_entity.pdbx_description
1 polymer ?
#
loop_
_entity_poly.entity_id
_entity_poly.type
_entity_poly.pdbx_seq_one_letter_code
_entity_poly.pdbx_strand_id
1 'polypeptide(L)'
;GGGVAFRRVLESFIPSPLEGYKSLENRYIPNLLGKPFSLRKEYVEMAAAKTSSPVLASALEKWAEAATDEAALARTLLVELFSYQFASPVLWSHTVEEAICRNDVMRFIEFGPGPVLKRMLKTA
;
A
#
# COMPACT_ATOMS: atom_id res chain seq x y z
N GLY A 1 2.26 16.27 -16.26
CA GLY A 1 1.03 15.91 -15.50
C GLY A 1 1.36 15.78 -14.02
N GLY A 2 0.46 16.20 -13.13
CA GLY A 2 0.72 16.38 -11.69
C GLY A 2 1.25 15.17 -10.90
N GLY A 3 1.05 13.94 -11.38
CA GLY A 3 1.54 12.72 -10.72
C GLY A 3 3.06 12.62 -10.60
N VAL A 4 3.82 13.09 -11.61
CA VAL A 4 5.30 13.07 -11.56
C VAL A 4 5.84 14.07 -10.52
N ALA A 5 5.17 15.21 -10.37
CA ALA A 5 5.55 16.20 -9.36
C ALA A 5 5.29 15.66 -7.94
N PHE A 6 4.16 14.98 -7.74
CA PHE A 6 3.82 14.40 -6.44
C PHE A 6 4.71 13.21 -6.06
N ARG A 7 5.05 12.34 -7.02
CA ARG A 7 6.01 11.25 -6.81
C ARG A 7 7.33 11.75 -6.25
N ARG A 8 7.88 12.84 -6.81
CA ARG A 8 9.13 13.45 -6.31
C ARG A 8 9.00 13.95 -4.87
N VAL A 9 7.84 14.45 -4.49
CA VAL A 9 7.55 14.84 -3.10
C VAL A 9 7.55 13.61 -2.19
N LEU A 10 6.90 12.51 -2.61
CA LEU A 10 6.94 11.26 -1.84
C LEU A 10 8.37 10.74 -1.68
N GLU A 11 9.18 10.80 -2.74
CA GLU A 11 10.59 10.41 -2.70
C GLU A 11 11.41 11.28 -1.74
N SER A 12 11.08 12.56 -1.53
CA SER A 12 11.77 13.41 -0.54
C SER A 12 11.33 13.13 0.90
N PHE A 13 10.13 12.59 1.12
CA PHE A 13 9.61 12.29 2.47
C PHE A 13 9.87 10.86 2.92
N ILE A 14 9.88 9.89 2.00
CA ILE A 14 10.08 8.48 2.33
C ILE A 14 11.59 8.18 2.38
N PRO A 15 12.13 7.78 3.54
CA PRO A 15 13.56 7.55 3.72
C PRO A 15 14.13 6.52 2.73
N SER A 16 15.41 6.69 2.39
CA SER A 16 16.20 5.73 1.62
C SER A 16 17.53 5.46 2.36
N PRO A 17 17.74 4.27 2.94
CA PRO A 17 16.84 3.11 2.91
C PRO A 17 15.57 3.33 3.75
N LEU A 18 14.50 2.61 3.42
CA LEU A 18 13.30 2.58 4.26
C LEU A 18 13.52 1.60 5.41
N GLU A 19 14.06 2.11 6.51
CA GLU A 19 14.19 1.34 7.74
C GLU A 19 12.81 1.01 8.32
N GLY A 20 12.65 -0.20 8.85
CA GLY A 20 11.39 -0.62 9.49
C GLY A 20 10.27 -1.03 8.54
N TYR A 21 10.51 -1.19 7.23
CA TYR A 21 9.50 -1.66 6.26
C TYR A 21 8.80 -2.97 6.69
N LYS A 22 9.49 -3.83 7.44
CA LYS A 22 8.93 -5.08 8.00
C LYS A 22 7.70 -4.85 8.88
N SER A 23 7.58 -3.67 9.51
CA SER A 23 6.39 -3.31 10.30
C SER A 23 5.14 -3.05 9.45
N LEU A 24 5.29 -2.88 8.13
CA LEU A 24 4.17 -2.71 7.21
C LEU A 24 3.62 -4.04 6.74
N GLU A 25 4.46 -5.07 6.68
CA GLU A 25 4.11 -6.37 6.15
C GLU A 25 2.97 -7.01 6.94
N ASN A 26 1.91 -7.40 6.23
CA ASN A 26 0.66 -7.91 6.77
C ASN A 26 -0.08 -6.99 7.77
N ARG A 27 0.35 -5.74 7.94
CA ARG A 27 -0.23 -4.77 8.91
C ARG A 27 -0.78 -3.52 8.25
N TYR A 28 -0.15 -3.07 7.17
CA TYR A 28 -0.60 -1.93 6.39
C TYR A 28 -1.49 -2.41 5.24
N ILE A 29 -2.67 -1.80 5.06
CA ILE A 29 -3.56 -2.08 3.94
C ILE A 29 -3.73 -0.78 3.12
N PRO A 30 -3.08 -0.65 1.95
CA PRO A 30 -3.24 0.53 1.12
C PRO A 30 -4.62 0.56 0.47
N ASN A 31 -5.23 1.75 0.44
CA ASN A 31 -6.53 2.01 -0.20
C ASN A 31 -6.60 1.53 -1.65
N LEU A 32 -5.46 1.58 -2.36
CA LEU A 32 -5.35 1.22 -3.77
C LEU A 32 -5.61 -0.27 -4.06
N LEU A 33 -5.20 -1.15 -3.13
CA LEU A 33 -5.26 -2.60 -3.31
C LEU A 33 -6.24 -3.28 -2.36
N GLY A 34 -6.52 -2.68 -1.20
CA GLY A 34 -7.42 -3.26 -0.20
C GLY A 34 -6.94 -4.62 0.33
N LYS A 35 -5.64 -4.93 0.22
CA LYS A 35 -5.01 -6.15 0.71
C LYS A 35 -3.80 -5.83 1.60
N PRO A 36 -3.43 -6.69 2.56
CA PRO A 36 -2.26 -6.45 3.39
C PRO A 36 -0.97 -6.35 2.58
N PHE A 37 -0.15 -5.35 2.89
CA PHE A 37 1.13 -5.07 2.23
C PHE A 37 2.06 -6.27 2.31
N SER A 38 2.75 -6.54 1.20
CA SER A 38 3.64 -7.69 1.05
C SER A 38 4.69 -7.40 -0.01
N LEU A 39 5.91 -7.89 0.19
CA LEU A 39 6.99 -7.84 -0.80
C LEU A 39 7.05 -9.09 -1.70
N ARG A 40 6.11 -10.03 -1.54
CA ARG A 40 5.99 -11.16 -2.46
C ARG A 40 5.67 -10.69 -3.88
N LYS A 41 6.22 -11.40 -4.87
CA LYS A 41 6.12 -11.04 -6.29
C LYS A 41 4.68 -10.83 -6.73
N GLU A 42 3.77 -11.69 -6.30
CA GLU A 42 2.36 -11.65 -6.69
C GLU A 42 1.66 -10.37 -6.22
N TYR A 43 2.10 -9.82 -5.08
CA TYR A 43 1.58 -8.53 -4.59
C TYR A 43 2.08 -7.37 -5.44
N VAL A 44 3.35 -7.40 -5.86
CA VAL A 44 3.95 -6.37 -6.74
C VAL A 44 3.34 -6.44 -8.14
N GLU A 45 3.08 -7.64 -8.66
CA GLU A 45 2.36 -7.86 -9.93
C GLU A 45 0.94 -7.28 -9.87
N MET A 46 0.20 -7.53 -8.79
CA MET A 46 -1.13 -6.95 -8.58
C MET A 46 -1.08 -5.41 -8.52
N ALA A 47 -0.07 -4.83 -7.86
CA ALA A 47 0.15 -3.39 -7.82
C ALA A 47 0.47 -2.82 -9.21
N ALA A 48 1.34 -3.49 -9.98
CA ALA A 48 1.68 -3.09 -11.34
C ALA A 48 0.46 -3.15 -12.27
N ALA A 49 -0.33 -4.23 -12.22
CA ALA A 49 -1.53 -4.38 -13.01
C ALA A 49 -2.59 -3.31 -12.71
N LYS A 50 -2.71 -2.88 -11.45
CA LYS A 50 -3.67 -1.84 -11.04
C LYS A 50 -3.26 -0.43 -11.47
N THR A 51 -1.96 -0.17 -11.53
CA THR A 51 -1.40 1.18 -11.73
C THR A 51 -0.84 1.43 -13.12
N SER A 52 -0.54 0.36 -13.87
CA SER A 52 0.30 0.41 -15.06
C SER A 52 1.62 1.17 -14.81
N SER A 53 2.18 1.02 -13.60
CA SER A 53 3.42 1.71 -13.23
C SER A 53 4.60 1.16 -14.03
N PRO A 54 5.32 2.01 -14.80
CA PRO A 54 6.52 1.58 -15.50
C PRO A 54 7.65 1.22 -14.53
N VAL A 55 7.64 1.77 -13.32
CA VAL A 55 8.64 1.48 -12.28
C VAL A 55 8.43 0.09 -11.70
N LEU A 56 7.18 -0.28 -11.38
CA LEU A 56 6.87 -1.65 -10.94
C LEU A 56 7.09 -2.66 -12.06
N ALA A 57 6.74 -2.32 -13.30
CA ALA A 57 7.01 -3.18 -14.46
C ALA A 57 8.51 -3.49 -14.58
N SER A 58 9.37 -2.47 -14.49
CA SER A 58 10.81 -2.66 -14.54
C SER A 58 11.36 -3.49 -13.37
N ALA A 59 10.83 -3.29 -12.16
CA ALA A 59 11.20 -4.11 -11.00
C ALA A 59 10.79 -5.59 -11.17
N LEU A 60 9.65 -5.86 -11.81
CA LEU A 60 9.16 -7.21 -12.09
C LEU A 60 9.94 -7.91 -13.20
N GLU A 61 10.36 -7.17 -14.25
CA GLU A 61 11.26 -7.68 -15.29
C GLU A 61 12.59 -8.14 -14.71
N LYS A 62 13.12 -7.41 -13.72
CA LYS A 62 14.38 -7.70 -13.04
C LYS A 62 14.17 -8.22 -11.62
N TRP A 63 13.15 -9.06 -11.42
CA TRP A 63 12.73 -9.48 -10.08
C TRP A 63 13.85 -10.06 -9.22
N ALA A 64 14.70 -10.91 -9.81
CA ALA A 64 15.80 -11.54 -9.08
C ALA A 64 16.80 -10.53 -8.49
N GLU A 65 17.00 -9.39 -9.15
CA GLU A 65 17.84 -8.29 -8.66
C GLU A 65 17.07 -7.41 -7.69
N ALA A 66 15.83 -7.03 -8.05
CA ALA A 66 14.99 -6.14 -7.24
C ALA A 66 14.66 -6.73 -5.86
N ALA A 67 14.50 -8.05 -5.77
CA ALA A 67 14.21 -8.74 -4.52
C ALA A 67 15.44 -8.90 -3.59
N THR A 68 16.65 -8.58 -4.05
CA THR A 68 17.86 -8.66 -3.19
C THR A 68 17.90 -7.56 -2.14
N ASP A 69 17.35 -6.39 -2.44
CA ASP A 69 17.25 -5.26 -1.53
C ASP A 69 15.78 -4.99 -1.21
N GLU A 70 15.27 -5.72 -0.22
CA GLU A 70 13.89 -5.60 0.25
C GLU A 70 13.55 -4.19 0.73
N ALA A 71 14.50 -3.44 1.29
CA ALA A 71 14.26 -2.08 1.76
C ALA A 71 14.06 -1.12 0.58
N ALA A 72 14.87 -1.24 -0.47
CA ALA A 72 14.69 -0.48 -1.71
C ALA A 72 13.41 -0.89 -2.45
N LEU A 73 13.08 -2.18 -2.50
CA LEU A 73 11.84 -2.67 -3.09
C LEU A 73 10.61 -2.16 -2.32
N ALA A 74 10.62 -2.23 -0.98
CA ALA A 74 9.53 -1.74 -0.15
C ALA A 74 9.31 -0.24 -0.32
N ARG A 75 10.40 0.53 -0.34
CA ARG A 75 10.36 1.97 -0.58
C ARG A 75 9.75 2.28 -1.95
N THR A 76 10.23 1.61 -2.99
CA THR A 76 9.73 1.78 -4.36
C THR A 76 8.23 1.47 -4.41
N LEU A 77 7.82 0.33 -3.87
CA LEU A 77 6.43 -0.08 -3.83
C LEU A 77 5.55 0.94 -3.09
N LEU A 78 5.97 1.46 -1.93
CA LEU A 78 5.20 2.48 -1.21
C LEU A 78 5.05 3.78 -1.97
N VAL A 79 6.13 4.26 -2.60
CA VAL A 79 6.08 5.46 -3.45
C VAL A 79 5.05 5.26 -4.56
N GLU A 80 5.03 4.09 -5.21
CA GLU A 80 4.04 3.79 -6.25
C GLU A 80 2.62 3.73 -5.69
N LEU A 81 2.40 2.97 -4.61
CA LEU A 81 1.07 2.86 -4.00
C LEU A 81 0.49 4.23 -3.64
N PHE A 82 1.30 5.11 -3.04
CA PHE A 82 0.86 6.48 -2.70
C PHE A 82 0.71 7.40 -3.90
N SER A 83 1.58 7.28 -4.91
CA SER A 83 1.50 8.10 -6.13
C SER A 83 0.19 7.87 -6.88
N TYR A 84 -0.27 6.61 -6.94
CA TYR A 84 -1.48 6.23 -7.67
C TYR A 84 -2.75 6.24 -6.81
N GLN A 85 -2.62 6.25 -5.48
CA GLN A 85 -3.76 6.31 -4.56
C GLN A 85 -4.67 7.53 -4.82
N PHE A 86 -4.10 8.70 -5.12
CA PHE A 86 -4.90 9.91 -5.34
C PHE A 86 -5.84 9.84 -6.55
N ALA A 87 -5.49 9.02 -7.53
CA ALA A 87 -6.27 8.86 -8.76
C ALA A 87 -7.17 7.62 -8.72
N SER A 88 -7.19 6.88 -7.61
CA SER A 88 -7.87 5.60 -7.50
C SER A 88 -9.00 5.65 -6.48
N PRO A 89 -10.15 5.00 -6.75
CA PRO A 89 -11.21 4.88 -5.77
C PRO A 89 -10.73 4.09 -4.55
N VAL A 90 -11.18 4.49 -3.37
CA VAL A 90 -10.86 3.82 -2.11
C VAL A 90 -11.60 2.48 -2.04
N LEU A 91 -10.87 1.39 -1.80
CA LEU A 91 -11.43 0.05 -1.66
C LEU A 91 -11.86 -0.25 -0.21
N TRP A 92 -12.80 0.56 0.30
CA TRP A 92 -13.21 0.47 1.71
C TRP A 92 -13.84 -0.88 2.06
N SER A 93 -14.75 -1.41 1.25
CA SER A 93 -15.38 -2.71 1.49
C SER A 93 -14.36 -3.84 1.60
N HIS A 94 -13.38 -3.87 0.68
CA HIS A 94 -12.28 -4.85 0.74
C HIS A 94 -11.41 -4.68 1.98
N THR A 95 -11.14 -3.43 2.39
CA THR A 95 -10.38 -3.16 3.61
C THR A 95 -11.10 -3.67 4.84
N VAL A 96 -12.43 -3.50 4.94
CA VAL A 96 -13.23 -4.05 6.04
C VAL A 96 -13.21 -5.57 6.02
N GLU A 97 -13.44 -6.17 4.84
CA GLU A 97 -13.42 -7.62 4.70
C GLU A 97 -12.07 -8.21 5.13
N GLU A 98 -10.96 -7.71 4.57
CA GLU A 98 -9.62 -8.18 4.91
C GLU A 98 -9.24 -7.85 6.35
N ALA A 99 -9.37 -6.60 6.80
CA ALA A 99 -8.85 -6.17 8.09
C ALA A 99 -9.70 -6.61 9.28
N ILE A 100 -11.01 -6.75 9.12
CA ILE A 100 -11.96 -6.90 10.23
C ILE A 100 -12.70 -8.23 10.16
N CYS A 101 -13.18 -8.63 8.99
CA CYS A 101 -14.00 -9.86 8.88
C CYS A 101 -13.16 -11.13 8.75
N ARG A 102 -12.04 -11.08 8.02
CA ARG A 102 -11.17 -12.24 7.79
C ARG A 102 -10.17 -12.48 8.92
N ASN A 103 -9.91 -11.46 9.73
CA ASN A 103 -9.02 -11.56 10.87
C ASN A 103 -9.84 -11.71 12.15
N ASP A 104 -9.32 -12.45 13.14
CA ASP A 104 -9.90 -12.54 14.48
C ASP A 104 -9.68 -11.23 15.28
N VAL A 105 -10.17 -10.11 14.74
CA VAL A 105 -10.02 -8.80 15.36
C VAL A 105 -10.95 -8.67 16.55
N MET A 106 -10.38 -8.76 17.74
CA MET A 106 -11.10 -8.60 19.00
C MET A 106 -11.46 -7.14 19.30
N ARG A 107 -10.75 -6.17 18.71
CA ARG A 107 -10.93 -4.75 19.01
C ARG A 107 -10.57 -3.86 17.82
N PHE A 108 -11.51 -3.00 17.44
CA PHE A 108 -11.30 -1.93 16.47
C PHE A 108 -11.12 -0.57 17.20
N ILE A 109 -9.95 0.04 17.04
CA ILE A 109 -9.63 1.35 17.60
C ILE A 109 -9.45 2.35 16.45
N GLU A 110 -10.25 3.40 16.45
CA GLU A 110 -10.16 4.51 15.50
C GLU A 110 -9.50 5.69 16.19
N PHE A 111 -8.52 6.30 15.51
CA PHE A 111 -7.89 7.54 15.92
C PHE A 111 -8.37 8.68 15.01
N GLY A 112 -8.83 9.78 15.61
CA GLY A 112 -9.34 10.93 14.88
C GLY A 112 -10.27 11.77 15.75
N PRO A 113 -10.76 12.92 15.23
CA PRO A 113 -11.60 13.85 15.99
C PRO A 113 -13.01 13.29 16.30
N GLY A 114 -13.42 12.19 15.66
CA GLY A 114 -14.70 11.56 15.89
C GLY A 114 -14.76 10.12 15.35
N PRO A 115 -15.83 9.36 15.68
CA PRO A 115 -15.92 7.93 15.37
C PRO A 115 -16.56 7.68 14.00
N VAL A 116 -15.94 8.13 12.91
CA VAL A 116 -16.53 8.05 11.56
C VAL A 116 -16.47 6.61 11.04
N LEU A 117 -15.30 5.98 11.07
CA LEU A 117 -15.12 4.60 10.59
C LEU A 117 -15.92 3.61 11.43
N LYS A 118 -15.97 3.80 12.75
CA LYS A 118 -16.84 2.99 13.63
C LYS A 118 -18.32 3.08 13.23
N ARG A 119 -18.80 4.25 12.77
CA ARG A 119 -20.18 4.39 12.29
C ARG A 119 -20.38 3.66 10.97
N MET A 120 -19.44 3.78 10.04
CA MET A 120 -19.49 3.08 8.75
C MET A 120 -19.48 1.55 8.91
N LEU A 121 -18.78 1.02 9.91
CA LEU A 121 -18.75 -0.41 10.21
C LEU A 121 -20.07 -0.96 10.75
N LYS A 122 -20.86 -0.14 11.46
CA LYS A 122 -22.19 -0.58 11.95
C LYS A 122 -23.22 -0.72 10.84
N THR A 123 -22.95 -0.12 9.69
CA THR A 123 -23.83 -0.08 8.52
C THR A 123 -23.36 -0.99 7.38
N ALA A 124 -22.20 -1.63 7.54
CA ALA A 124 -21.65 -2.62 6.63
C ALA A 124 -22.15 -4.02 7.01
#